data_AF-F6BEJ1-F1
#
_entry.id   AF-F6BEJ1-F1
#
_cell.length_a   1.000
_cell.length_b   1.000
_cell.length_c   1.000
_cell.angle_alpha   90.00
_cell.angle_beta   90.00
_cell.angle_gamma   90.00
#
_symmetry.space_group_name_H-M   'P 1'
#
loop_
_entity.id
_entity.type
_entity.pdbx_description
1 polymer ?
#
loop_
_entity_poly.entity_id
_entity_poly.type
_entity_poly.pdbx_seq_one_letter_code
_entity_poly.pdbx_strand_id
1 'polypeptide(L)'
;MELKELMEKIISNKIKLSLMCRFKSIEQYKNELYNDIAVSQMEDVEALYEKYLMYIGEKPNIKVELEGDIKEILKETIELEKKLIKESGMTFGIRQTTIHCLTSDERFYHYLKQ
;
A
#
# COMPACT_ATOMS: atom_id res chain seq x y z
N MET A 1 -10.88 1.37 -14.28
CA MET A 1 -9.46 1.26 -13.92
C MET A 1 -9.10 -0.17 -14.16
N GLU A 2 -8.17 -0.41 -15.06
CA GLU A 2 -7.73 -1.77 -15.38
C GLU A 2 -6.95 -2.35 -14.19
N LEU A 3 -6.88 -3.68 -14.08
CA LEU A 3 -6.17 -4.39 -13.00
C LEU A 3 -4.74 -3.83 -12.81
N LYS A 4 -4.07 -3.58 -13.94
CA LYS A 4 -2.74 -2.96 -14.03
C LYS A 4 -2.69 -1.61 -13.32
N GLU A 5 -3.53 -0.66 -13.74
CA GLU A 5 -3.58 0.70 -13.19
C GLU A 5 -3.89 0.70 -11.68
N LEU A 6 -4.78 -0.22 -11.26
CA LEU A 6 -5.14 -0.39 -9.87
C LEU A 6 -3.96 -0.84 -9.01
N MET A 7 -3.21 -1.83 -9.48
CA MET A 7 -1.99 -2.28 -8.80
C MET A 7 -0.92 -1.20 -8.77
N GLU A 8 -0.68 -0.49 -9.88
CA GLU A 8 0.28 0.62 -9.93
C GLU A 8 -0.05 1.71 -8.92
N LYS A 9 -1.35 2.05 -8.82
CA LYS A 9 -1.82 3.06 -7.88
C LYS A 9 -1.66 2.63 -6.43
N ILE A 10 -2.00 1.38 -6.10
CA ILE A 10 -1.80 0.82 -4.74
C ILE A 10 -0.31 0.83 -4.40
N ILE A 11 0.54 0.29 -5.27
CA ILE A 11 2.01 0.27 -5.05
C ILE A 11 2.54 1.68 -4.84
N SER A 12 2.13 2.65 -5.67
CA SER A 12 2.55 4.05 -5.54
C SER A 12 2.11 4.66 -4.20
N ASN A 13 0.86 4.41 -3.78
CA ASN A 13 0.35 4.89 -2.50
C ASN A 13 1.10 4.25 -1.32
N LYS A 14 1.40 2.94 -1.38
CA LYS A 14 2.16 2.26 -0.31
C LYS A 14 3.59 2.78 -0.19
N ILE A 15 4.29 3.02 -1.31
CA ILE A 15 5.61 3.67 -1.29
C ILE A 15 5.51 5.06 -0.66
N LYS A 16 4.49 5.83 -1.07
CA LYS A 16 4.22 7.16 -0.52
C LYS A 16 4.00 7.12 1.00
N LEU A 17 3.14 6.23 1.48
CA LEU A 17 2.87 6.01 2.90
C LEU A 17 4.14 5.60 3.64
N SER A 18 4.95 4.70 3.08
CA SER A 18 6.21 4.27 3.68
C SER A 18 7.14 5.47 3.94
N LEU A 19 7.37 6.28 2.90
CA LEU A 19 8.26 7.44 2.98
C LEU A 19 7.72 8.51 3.93
N MET A 20 6.43 8.85 3.83
CA MET A 20 5.78 9.85 4.69
C MET A 20 5.80 9.42 6.16
N CYS A 21 5.50 8.16 6.45
CA CYS A 21 5.52 7.63 7.81
C CYS A 21 6.94 7.57 8.38
N ARG A 22 7.97 7.25 7.57
CA ARG A 22 9.37 7.36 8.04
C ARG A 22 9.72 8.78 8.47
N PHE A 23 9.37 9.78 7.66
CA PHE A 23 9.62 11.17 8.03
C PHE A 23 8.82 11.57 9.26
N LYS A 24 7.56 11.15 9.35
CA LYS A 24 6.72 11.45 10.51
C LYS A 24 7.24 10.83 11.80
N SER A 25 7.76 9.61 11.74
CA SER A 25 8.41 8.94 12.86
C SER A 25 9.59 9.76 13.37
N ILE A 26 10.44 10.26 12.46
CA ILE A 26 11.60 11.10 12.81
C ILE A 26 11.17 12.42 13.46
N GLU A 27 10.19 13.11 12.87
CA GLU A 27 9.62 14.35 13.41
C GLU A 27 9.07 14.19 14.83
N GLN A 28 8.56 12.99 15.14
CA GLN A 28 7.97 12.65 16.44
C GLN A 28 8.91 11.84 17.33
N TYR A 29 10.22 12.10 17.24
CA TYR A 29 11.24 11.49 18.11
C TYR A 29 11.22 9.95 18.09
N LYS A 30 11.20 9.36 16.89
CA LYS A 30 11.14 7.91 16.64
C LYS A 30 9.84 7.27 17.11
N ASN A 31 8.71 7.85 16.70
CA ASN A 31 7.41 7.25 16.95
C ASN A 31 7.33 5.85 16.30
N GLU A 32 7.12 4.82 17.14
CA GLU A 32 7.11 3.41 16.73
C GLU A 32 5.96 3.09 15.77
N LEU A 33 4.76 3.62 16.00
CA LEU A 33 3.61 3.37 15.13
C LEU A 33 3.89 3.79 13.69
N TYR A 34 4.43 5.00 13.48
CA TYR A 34 4.77 5.46 12.14
C TYR A 34 5.93 4.66 11.53
N ASN A 35 6.89 4.21 12.34
CA ASN A 35 7.95 3.34 11.86
C ASN A 35 7.42 1.97 11.41
N ASP A 36 6.52 1.37 12.19
CA ASP A 36 5.89 0.08 11.89
C ASP A 36 5.03 0.15 10.62
N ILE A 37 4.25 1.22 10.48
CA ILE A 37 3.54 1.50 9.22
C ILE A 37 4.55 1.54 8.08
N ALA A 38 5.64 2.32 8.23
CA ALA A 38 6.58 2.49 7.15
C ALA A 38 7.25 1.20 6.68
N VAL A 39 7.64 0.33 7.62
CA VAL A 39 8.21 -0.99 7.34
C VAL A 39 7.17 -1.87 6.65
N SER A 40 5.99 -2.01 7.24
CA SER A 40 4.93 -2.87 6.69
C SER A 40 4.50 -2.45 5.28
N GLN A 41 4.37 -1.14 5.02
CA GLN A 41 4.01 -0.66 3.68
C GLN A 41 5.08 -1.01 2.63
N MET A 42 6.36 -1.04 3.01
CA MET A 42 7.43 -1.38 2.08
C MET A 42 7.49 -2.89 1.80
N GLU A 43 7.26 -3.72 2.81
CA GLU A 43 7.15 -5.17 2.65
C GLU A 43 5.98 -5.54 1.71
N ASP A 44 4.84 -4.85 1.87
CA ASP A 44 3.69 -4.98 0.97
C ASP A 44 4.01 -4.55 -0.46
N VAL A 45 4.77 -3.47 -0.64
CA VAL A 45 5.23 -3.01 -1.96
C VAL A 45 6.05 -4.08 -2.65
N GLU A 46 7.02 -4.68 -1.95
CA GLU A 46 7.86 -5.73 -2.52
C GLU A 46 7.02 -6.93 -2.99
N ALA A 47 6.08 -7.38 -2.15
CA ALA A 47 5.20 -8.49 -2.47
C ALA A 47 4.27 -8.17 -3.66
N LEU A 48 3.63 -7.00 -3.68
CA LEU A 48 2.75 -6.59 -4.77
C LEU A 48 3.49 -6.35 -6.07
N TYR A 49 4.70 -5.77 -6.00
CA TYR A 49 5.56 -5.56 -7.16
C TYR A 49 5.99 -6.88 -7.78
N GLU A 50 6.38 -7.87 -6.97
CA GLU A 50 6.68 -9.22 -7.45
C GLU A 50 5.48 -9.81 -8.21
N LYS A 51 4.27 -9.73 -7.63
CA LYS A 51 3.06 -10.21 -8.31
C LYS A 51 2.77 -9.42 -9.58
N TYR A 52 2.96 -8.11 -9.58
CA TYR A 52 2.80 -7.31 -10.78
C TYR A 52 3.69 -7.81 -11.92
N LEU A 53 4.98 -8.03 -11.66
CA LEU A 53 5.91 -8.55 -12.66
C LEU A 53 5.48 -9.93 -13.18
N MET A 54 5.06 -10.83 -12.27
CA MET A 54 4.66 -12.19 -12.63
C MET A 54 3.41 -12.25 -13.52
N TYR A 55 2.41 -11.40 -13.24
CA TYR A 55 1.10 -11.48 -13.89
C TYR A 55 0.89 -10.48 -15.02
N ILE A 56 1.50 -9.30 -14.95
CA ILE A 56 1.41 -8.28 -16.00
C ILE A 56 2.58 -8.40 -16.99
N GLY A 57 3.76 -8.82 -16.53
CA GLY A 57 4.91 -9.08 -17.41
C GLY A 57 5.70 -7.85 -17.85
N GLU A 58 5.39 -6.66 -17.30
CA GLU A 58 6.11 -5.41 -17.57
C GLU A 58 6.47 -4.67 -16.29
N LYS A 59 7.30 -3.62 -16.41
CA LYS A 59 7.66 -2.79 -15.25
C LYS A 59 6.49 -1.83 -14.92
N PRO A 60 6.05 -1.77 -13.65
CA PRO A 60 5.01 -0.83 -13.26
C PRO A 60 5.49 0.62 -13.40
N ASN A 61 4.60 1.49 -13.88
CA ASN A 61 4.88 2.92 -13.98
C ASN A 61 4.59 3.62 -12.65
N ILE A 62 5.58 3.62 -11.75
CA ILE A 62 5.44 4.18 -10.41
C ILE A 62 5.94 5.63 -10.39
N LYS A 63 5.09 6.54 -9.91
CA LYS A 63 5.45 7.92 -9.60
C LYS A 63 4.91 8.28 -8.22
N VAL A 64 5.76 8.88 -7.39
CA VAL A 64 5.44 9.20 -6.00
C VAL A 64 5.72 10.67 -5.73
N GLU A 65 4.69 11.39 -5.31
CA GLU A 65 4.77 12.77 -4.83
C GLU A 65 4.45 12.77 -3.32
N LEU A 66 5.31 13.41 -2.52
CA LEU A 66 5.25 13.37 -1.06
C LEU A 66 4.40 14.51 -0.49
N GLU A 67 3.12 14.52 -0.85
CA GLU A 67 2.14 15.51 -0.39
C GLU A 67 0.85 14.85 0.12
N GLY A 68 0.12 15.54 1.00
CA GLY A 68 -1.19 15.09 1.49
C GLY A 68 -1.15 14.51 2.91
N ASP A 69 -2.28 13.94 3.32
CA ASP A 69 -2.48 13.42 4.67
C ASP A 69 -2.33 11.89 4.71
N ILE A 70 -1.50 11.38 5.64
CA ILE A 70 -1.19 9.94 5.76
C ILE A 70 -2.48 9.12 5.94
N LYS A 71 -3.42 9.61 6.74
CA LYS A 71 -4.64 8.86 7.07
C LYS A 71 -5.61 8.82 5.89
N GLU A 72 -5.77 9.92 5.16
CA GLU A 72 -6.58 9.93 3.95
C GLU A 72 -5.98 9.05 2.84
N ILE A 73 -4.65 9.07 2.65
CA ILE A 73 -3.97 8.20 1.68
C ILE A 73 -4.13 6.72 2.07
N LEU A 74 -4.00 6.39 3.36
CA LEU A 74 -4.20 5.02 3.84
C LEU A 74 -5.65 4.55 3.62
N LYS A 75 -6.63 5.41 3.90
CA LYS A 75 -8.03 5.14 3.63
C LYS A 75 -8.31 4.91 2.14
N GLU A 76 -7.76 5.75 1.27
CA GLU A 76 -7.85 5.57 -0.19
C GLU A 76 -7.26 4.22 -0.59
N THR A 77 -6.09 3.87 -0.04
CA THR A 77 -5.38 2.62 -0.33
C THR A 77 -6.22 1.40 0.06
N ILE A 78 -6.83 1.39 1.25
CA ILE A 78 -7.75 0.34 1.72
C ILE A 78 -8.91 0.13 0.73
N GLU A 79 -9.52 1.20 0.24
CA GLU A 79 -10.63 1.08 -0.71
C GLU A 79 -10.17 0.57 -2.08
N LEU A 80 -8.97 0.94 -2.53
CA LEU A 80 -8.35 0.40 -3.73
C LEU A 80 -8.02 -1.10 -3.57
N GLU A 81 -7.51 -1.52 -2.43
CA GLU A 81 -7.22 -2.94 -2.16
C GLU A 81 -8.49 -3.79 -2.14
N LYS A 82 -9.56 -3.32 -1.48
CA LYS A 82 -10.88 -3.96 -1.53
C LYS A 82 -11.39 -4.09 -2.97
N LYS A 83 -11.16 -3.07 -3.80
CA LYS A 83 -11.49 -3.11 -5.22
C LYS A 83 -10.64 -4.14 -5.97
N LEU A 84 -9.32 -4.18 -5.70
CA LEU A 84 -8.39 -5.10 -6.34
C LEU A 84 -8.72 -6.55 -6.00
N ILE A 85 -9.13 -6.84 -4.76
CA ILE A 85 -9.58 -8.18 -4.33
C ILE A 85 -10.82 -8.62 -5.11
N LYS A 86 -11.75 -7.70 -5.40
CA LYS A 86 -12.96 -8.00 -6.18
C LYS A 86 -12.64 -8.20 -7.67
N GLU A 87 -11.74 -7.39 -8.22
CA GLU A 87 -11.41 -7.38 -9.65
C GLU A 87 -10.37 -8.44 -10.05
N SER A 88 -9.52 -8.89 -9.13
CA SER A 88 -8.46 -9.88 -9.38
C SER A 88 -8.99 -11.29 -9.72
N GLY A 89 -10.29 -11.57 -9.57
CA GLY A 89 -10.95 -12.77 -10.06
C GLY A 89 -10.26 -14.07 -9.64
N MET A 90 -9.81 -14.87 -10.63
CA MET A 90 -9.11 -16.15 -10.44
C MET A 90 -7.60 -16.02 -10.25
N THR A 91 -7.05 -14.79 -10.24
CA THR A 91 -5.61 -14.54 -10.09
C THR A 91 -5.21 -14.65 -8.61
N PHE A 92 -5.22 -15.89 -8.11
CA PHE A 92 -5.13 -16.22 -6.69
C PHE A 92 -3.93 -15.56 -6.00
N GLY A 93 -2.77 -15.52 -6.66
CA GLY A 93 -1.58 -14.90 -6.09
C GLY A 93 -1.73 -13.40 -5.83
N ILE A 94 -2.30 -12.64 -6.77
CA ILE A 94 -2.58 -11.20 -6.57
C ILE A 94 -3.58 -11.04 -5.42
N ARG A 95 -4.69 -11.78 -5.48
CA ARG A 95 -5.77 -11.68 -4.50
C ARG A 95 -5.29 -11.97 -3.08
N GLN A 96 -4.53 -13.05 -2.88
CA GLN A 96 -4.01 -13.43 -1.57
C GLN A 96 -3.06 -12.36 -1.04
N THR A 97 -2.10 -11.89 -1.85
CA THR A 97 -1.18 -10.83 -1.44
C THR A 97 -1.95 -9.56 -1.06
N THR A 98 -2.93 -9.13 -1.86
CA THR A 98 -3.73 -7.94 -1.53
C THR A 98 -4.55 -8.10 -0.24
N ILE A 99 -5.05 -9.28 0.08
CA ILE A 99 -5.75 -9.52 1.36
C ILE A 99 -4.81 -9.35 2.56
N HIS A 100 -3.56 -9.78 2.44
CA HIS A 100 -2.55 -9.57 3.49
C HIS A 100 -2.28 -8.08 3.70
N CYS A 101 -2.07 -7.34 2.61
CA CYS A 101 -1.90 -5.89 2.65
C CYS A 101 -3.09 -5.20 3.33
N LEU A 102 -4.32 -5.52 2.88
CA LEU A 102 -5.56 -4.95 3.42
C LEU A 102 -5.71 -5.15 4.93
N THR A 103 -5.35 -6.34 5.42
CA THR A 103 -5.46 -6.67 6.85
C THR A 103 -4.53 -5.80 7.69
N SER A 104 -3.30 -5.59 7.22
CA SER A 104 -2.34 -4.69 7.87
C SER A 104 -2.80 -3.24 7.82
N ASP A 105 -3.28 -2.79 6.66
CA ASP A 105 -3.71 -1.40 6.44
C ASP A 105 -4.92 -1.03 7.29
N GLU A 106 -5.94 -1.90 7.36
CA GLU A 106 -7.11 -1.67 8.22
C GLU A 106 -6.73 -1.60 9.70
N ARG A 107 -5.77 -2.44 10.13
CA ARG A 107 -5.22 -2.40 11.49
C ARG A 107 -4.54 -1.06 11.78
N PHE A 108 -3.65 -0.60 10.90
CA PHE A 108 -2.97 0.69 11.08
C PHE A 108 -3.93 1.87 11.03
N TYR A 109 -4.92 1.83 10.14
CA TYR A 109 -5.94 2.87 10.04
C TYR A 109 -6.76 3.00 11.32
N HIS A 110 -7.05 1.88 12.00
CA HIS A 110 -7.67 1.89 13.32
C HIS A 110 -6.80 2.61 14.36
N TYR A 111 -5.50 2.32 14.41
CA TYR A 111 -4.59 2.95 15.37
C TYR A 111 -4.37 4.45 15.11
N LEU A 112 -4.37 4.89 13.84
CA LEU A 112 -4.33 6.31 13.48
C LEU A 112 -5.66 7.06 13.74
N LYS A 113 -6.73 6.36 14.15
CA LYS A 113 -8.02 6.97 14.50
C LYS A 113 -8.10 7.40 15.96
N GLN A 114 -7.30 6.80 16.83
CA GLN A 114 -7.22 7.11 18.25
C GLN A 114 -6.29 8.31 18.49
#